data_AF-A0A7K1AKG6-F1
#
_entry.id   AF-A0A7K1AKG6-F1
#
_cell.length_a   1.000
_cell.length_b   1.000
_cell.length_c   1.000
_cell.angle_alpha   90.00
_cell.angle_beta   90.00
_cell.angle_gamma   90.00
#
_symmetry.space_group_name_H-M   'P 1'
#
loop_
_entity.id
_entity.type
_entity.pdbx_description
1 polymer ?
#
loop_
_entity_poly.entity_id
_entity_poly.type
_entity_poly.pdbx_seq_one_letter_code
_entity_poly.pdbx_strand_id
1 'polypeptide(L)' 'MSAKKTLVIVESPAKAKKIGSFLGSDYIVEASVGHIRDLPQR' A
#
# COMPACT_ATOMS: atom_id res chain seq x y z
N MET A 1 12.09 19.38 -10.18
CA MET A 1 11.22 19.40 -8.99
C MET A 1 10.83 17.97 -8.69
N SER A 2 11.11 17.45 -7.50
CA SER A 2 10.68 16.09 -7.12
C SER A 2 9.16 16.11 -6.97
N ALA A 3 8.44 15.59 -7.95
CA ALA A 3 6.98 15.50 -7.89
C ALA A 3 6.61 14.58 -6.72
N LYS A 4 5.88 15.12 -5.75
CA LYS A 4 5.51 14.43 -4.52
C LYS A 4 4.49 13.34 -4.87
N LYS A 5 4.90 12.07 -4.84
CA LYS A 5 4.01 10.93 -5.06
C LYS A 5 3.19 10.63 -3.81
N THR A 6 1.92 10.29 -3.99
CA THR A 6 1.02 9.97 -2.89
C THR A 6 1.17 8.49 -2.50
N LEU A 7 1.42 8.21 -1.22
CA LEU A 7 1.49 6.84 -0.71
C LEU A 7 0.09 6.33 -0.36
N VAL A 8 -0.24 5.14 -0.86
CA VAL A 8 -1.47 4.41 -0.57
C VAL A 8 -1.09 3.04 -0.02
N ILE A 9 -1.64 2.67 1.14
CA ILE A 9 -1.37 1.38 1.79
C ILE A 9 -2.65 0.53 1.74
N VAL A 10 -2.53 -0.72 1.32
CA VAL A 10 -3.63 -1.70 1.24
C VAL A 10 -3.26 -3.00 1.96
N GLU A 11 -4.21 -3.89 2.23
CA GLU A 11 -3.92 -5.07 3.06
C GLU A 11 -3.24 -6.24 2.32
N SER A 12 -3.37 -6.32 0.98
CA SER A 12 -2.87 -7.46 0.21
C SER A 12 -2.10 -7.07 -1.07
N PRO A 13 -1.07 -7.85 -1.46
CA PRO A 13 -0.28 -7.57 -2.66
C PRO A 13 -1.12 -7.58 -3.95
N ALA A 14 -2.13 -8.46 -4.03
CA ALA A 14 -3.02 -8.54 -5.18
C ALA A 14 -3.83 -7.24 -5.36
N LYS A 15 -4.29 -6.63 -4.25
CA LYS A 15 -4.97 -5.32 -4.29
C LYS A 15 -4.02 -4.21 -4.70
N ALA A 16 -2.78 -4.21 -4.19
CA ALA A 16 -1.79 -3.20 -4.53
C ALA A 16 -1.52 -3.17 -6.05
N LYS A 17 -1.33 -4.35 -6.66
CA LYS A 17 -1.16 -4.49 -8.12
C LYS A 17 -2.37 -3.96 -8.91
N LYS A 18 -3.59 -4.30 -8.47
CA LYS A 18 -4.82 -3.89 -9.15
C LYS A 18 -5.05 -2.38 -9.03
N ILE A 19 -4.92 -1.81 -7.84
CA ILE A 19 -5.13 -0.38 -7.58
C ILE A 19 -4.01 0.46 -8.23
N GLY A 20 -2.75 0.02 -8.17
CA GLY A 20 -1.65 0.69 -8.84
C GLY A 20 -1.86 0.81 -10.35
N SER A 21 -2.47 -0.19 -10.99
CA SER A 21 -2.81 -0.14 -12.41
C SER A 21 -3.86 0.93 -12.76
N PHE A 22 -4.72 1.31 -11.81
CA PHE A 22 -5.73 2.34 -12.01
C PHE A 22 -5.22 3.76 -11.70
N LEU A 23 -4.37 3.89 -10.68
CA LEU A 23 -3.91 5.19 -10.18
C LEU A 23 -2.73 5.78 -10.94
N GLY A 24 -1.90 4.95 -11.58
CA GLY A 24 -0.77 5.40 -12.37
C GLY A 24 0.43 5.89 -11.56
N SER A 25 1.36 6.59 -12.23
CA SER A 25 2.72 6.87 -11.75
C SER A 25 2.84 7.87 -10.60
N ASP A 26 1.77 8.62 -10.33
CA ASP A 26 1.72 9.65 -9.28
C ASP A 26 1.47 9.05 -7.89
N TYR A 27 1.14 7.77 -7.83
CA TYR A 27 0.88 7.04 -6.61
C TYR A 27 1.92 5.94 -6.38
N ILE A 28 2.25 5.73 -5.11
CA ILE A 28 3.00 4.58 -4.63
C ILE A 28 2.00 3.72 -3.87
N VAL A 29 1.76 2.49 -4.31
CA VAL A 29 0.76 1.60 -3.72
C VAL A 29 1.45 0.38 -3.13
N GLU A 30 1.42 0.24 -1.81
CA GLU A 30 2.12 -0.82 -1.07
C GLU A 30 1.15 -1.66 -0.23
N ALA A 31 1.52 -2.92 0.02
CA ALA A 31 0.70 -3.84 0.81
C ALA A 31 1.25 -4.00 2.24
N SER A 32 0.37 -4.00 3.25
CA SER A 32 0.73 -4.26 4.66
C SER A 32 0.95 -5.75 4.95
N VAL A 33 0.43 -6.64 4.09
CA VAL A 33 0.51 -8.11 4.23
C VAL A 33 -0.03 -8.58 5.58
N GLY A 34 -1.16 -8.01 6.00
CA GLY A 34 -1.81 -8.30 7.29
C GLY A 34 -1.56 -7.25 8.37
N HIS A 35 -1.68 -7.67 9.63
CA HIS A 35 -1.48 -6.79 10.78
C HIS A 35 0.00 -6.54 11.04
N ILE A 36 0.37 -5.26 11.18
CA ILE A 36 1.76 -4.85 11.49
C ILE A 36 2.01 -4.88 13.01
N ARG A 37 0.95 -4.78 13.81
CA ARG A 37 0.99 -4.85 15.27
C ARG A 37 -0.19 -5.65 15.76
N ASP A 38 0.06 -6.49 16.75
CA ASP A 38 -0.95 -7.23 17.49
C ASP A 38 -0.66 -7.08 19.00
N LEU A 39 -1.66 -7.35 19.82
CA LEU A 39 -1.49 -7.41 21.27
C LEU A 39 -0.74 -8.69 21.65
N PRO A 40 -0.08 -8.73 22.83
CA PRO A 40 0.54 -9.95 23.33
C PRO A 40 -0.48 -11.09 23.37
N GLN A 41 -0.16 -12.19 22.68
CA GLN A 41 -0.91 -13.44 22.83
C GLN A 41 -0.50 -14.04 24.17
N ARG A 42 -1.51 -14.35 24.99
CA ARG A 42 -1.38 -14.71 26.42
C ARG A 42 -0.31 -15.77 26.71
#